data_AF-A0A7V6E848-F1
#
_entry.id   AF-A0A7V6E848-F1
#
_cell.length_a   1.000
_cell.length_b   1.000
_cell.length_c   1.000
_cell.angle_alpha   90.00
_cell.angle_beta   90.00
_cell.angle_gamma   90.00
#
_symmetry.space_group_name_H-M   'P 1'
#
loop_
_entity.id
_entity.type
_entity.pdbx_description
1 polymer ?
#
loop_
_entity_poly.entity_id
_entity_poly.type
_entity_poly.pdbx_seq_one_letter_code
_entity_poly.pdbx_strand_id
1 'polypeptide(L)'
;MAETTKRRFSFANQVFTSYGFTLVDVLAGLAISVIGFLAMVHLQSGILRANTTSRDMAMATHLAWHLIETIKMEAVEWTNDISQSYNQPKFKYLNQIPDPNAGSTSGWKHAFETDADFRMVNILGRDHAYDGGALNQFPDTISRRFCVRYRLTWILSNMLMRVDVRVLWPREGSQAVQYQACPDSMDNDMANVYSVTFSTTVMKNVFVSG
;
A
#
# COMPACT_ATOMS: atom_id res chain seq x y z
N MET A 1 -15.78 31.34 -55.30
CA MET A 1 -17.24 31.15 -55.15
C MET A 1 -17.46 30.20 -53.97
N ALA A 2 -17.59 30.76 -52.76
CA ALA A 2 -18.07 30.05 -51.58
C ALA A 2 -18.49 31.12 -50.57
N GLU A 3 -19.79 31.20 -50.36
CA GLU A 3 -20.51 32.25 -49.69
C GLU A 3 -20.95 31.76 -48.30
N THR A 4 -20.83 32.65 -47.30
CA THR A 4 -21.56 32.73 -46.00
C THR A 4 -21.45 31.54 -45.03
N THR A 5 -21.29 31.73 -43.71
CA THR A 5 -22.29 32.37 -42.85
C THR A 5 -21.68 32.72 -41.49
N LYS A 6 -21.52 34.01 -41.21
CA LYS A 6 -21.01 34.54 -39.94
C LYS A 6 -22.19 34.73 -38.97
N ARG A 7 -22.45 33.74 -38.11
CA ARG A 7 -23.44 33.86 -37.01
C ARG A 7 -22.95 34.89 -35.99
N ARG A 8 -23.60 36.06 -35.97
CA ARG A 8 -23.46 37.04 -34.88
C ARG A 8 -24.23 36.52 -33.67
N PHE A 9 -23.52 36.14 -32.61
CA PHE A 9 -24.11 35.99 -31.29
C PHE A 9 -24.44 37.39 -30.75
N SER A 10 -25.73 37.70 -30.77
CA SER A 10 -26.28 38.88 -30.12
C SER A 10 -26.29 38.64 -28.62
N PHE A 11 -25.31 39.20 -27.90
CA PHE A 11 -25.37 39.33 -26.45
C PHE A 11 -26.51 40.30 -26.14
N ALA A 12 -27.64 39.76 -25.70
CA ALA A 12 -28.69 40.55 -25.07
C ALA A 12 -28.12 41.14 -23.79
N ASN A 13 -27.73 42.42 -23.84
CA ASN A 13 -27.51 43.22 -22.65
C ASN A 13 -28.88 43.39 -21.97
N GLN A 14 -29.18 42.51 -21.02
CA GLN A 14 -30.21 42.77 -20.04
C GLN A 14 -29.72 43.94 -19.19
N VAL A 15 -30.25 45.13 -19.49
CA VAL A 15 -30.17 46.30 -18.63
C VAL A 15 -30.87 45.92 -17.33
N PHE A 16 -30.09 45.69 -16.28
CA PHE A 16 -30.62 45.58 -14.92
C PHE A 16 -31.17 46.95 -14.54
N THR A 17 -32.48 47.14 -14.76
CA THR A 17 -33.25 48.17 -14.08
C THR A 17 -33.00 48.02 -12.58
N SER A 18 -32.43 49.04 -11.94
CA SER A 18 -32.17 49.09 -10.50
C SER A 18 -33.49 49.06 -9.73
N TYR A 19 -34.04 47.86 -9.53
CA TYR A 19 -35.00 47.59 -8.48
C TYR A 19 -34.20 47.53 -7.17
N GLY A 20 -34.58 48.35 -6.19
CA GLY A 20 -33.91 48.37 -4.89
C GLY A 20 -33.92 46.97 -4.28
N PHE A 21 -32.74 46.47 -3.88
CA PHE A 21 -32.61 45.17 -3.23
C PHE A 21 -33.50 45.15 -2.00
N THR A 22 -34.47 44.24 -1.98
CA THR A 22 -35.24 43.99 -0.77
C THR A 22 -34.35 43.27 0.23
N LEU A 23 -34.52 43.55 1.52
CA LEU A 23 -33.78 42.88 2.59
C LEU A 23 -33.91 41.35 2.51
N VAL A 24 -35.04 40.86 2.00
CA VAL A 24 -35.33 39.44 1.77
C VAL A 24 -34.41 38.82 0.72
N ASP A 25 -34.13 39.49 -0.40
CA ASP A 25 -33.24 38.95 -1.44
C ASP A 25 -31.80 38.80 -0.95
N VAL A 26 -31.34 39.75 -0.13
CA VAL A 26 -30.00 39.69 0.48
C VAL A 26 -29.91 38.54 1.47
N LEU A 27 -30.94 38.34 2.30
CA LEU A 27 -31.00 37.21 3.23
C LEU A 27 -31.09 35.87 2.50
N ALA A 28 -31.84 35.78 1.40
CA ALA A 28 -31.94 34.57 0.59
C ALA A 28 -30.61 34.22 -0.08
N GLY A 29 -29.91 35.23 -0.66
CA GLY A 29 -28.57 35.04 -1.23
C GLY A 29 -27.55 34.58 -0.19
N LEU A 30 -27.59 35.17 1.02
CA LEU A 30 -26.74 34.75 2.13
C LEU A 30 -27.02 33.29 2.51
N ALA A 31 -28.30 32.91 2.69
CA ALA A 31 -28.67 31.54 3.05
C ALA A 31 -28.18 30.51 2.01
N ILE A 32 -28.35 30.78 0.72
CA ILE A 32 -27.87 29.89 -0.36
C ILE A 32 -26.34 29.79 -0.34
N SER A 33 -25.64 30.91 -0.14
CA SER A 33 -24.18 30.93 -0.08
C SER A 33 -23.62 30.09 1.08
N VAL A 34 -24.26 30.13 2.24
CA VAL A 34 -23.86 29.35 3.42
C VAL A 34 -24.05 27.85 3.17
N ILE A 35 -25.18 27.46 2.59
CA ILE A 35 -25.44 26.06 2.24
C ILE A 35 -24.42 25.56 1.21
N GLY A 36 -24.12 26.38 0.18
CA GLY A 36 -23.12 26.06 -0.83
C GLY A 36 -21.71 25.88 -0.25
N PHE A 37 -21.32 26.76 0.68
CA PHE A 37 -20.02 26.66 1.36
C PHE A 37 -19.92 25.38 2.20
N LEU A 38 -20.96 25.05 2.98
CA LEU A 38 -20.99 23.81 3.77
C LEU A 38 -20.87 22.57 2.88
N ALA A 39 -21.60 22.53 1.77
CA ALA A 39 -21.51 21.43 0.80
C ALA A 39 -20.08 21.28 0.25
N MET A 40 -19.41 22.38 -0.09
CA MET A 40 -18.03 22.36 -0.59
C MET A 40 -17.03 21.85 0.45
N VAL A 41 -17.15 22.27 1.71
CA VAL A 41 -16.28 21.80 2.81
C VAL A 41 -16.42 20.28 3.01
N HIS A 42 -17.64 19.75 2.96
CA HIS A 42 -17.86 18.31 3.06
C HIS A 42 -17.19 17.54 1.90
N LEU A 43 -17.29 18.04 0.66
CA LEU A 43 -16.63 17.42 -0.49
C LEU A 43 -15.09 17.46 -0.37
N GLN A 44 -14.53 18.59 0.08
CA GLN A 44 -13.08 18.72 0.29
C GLN A 44 -12.56 17.70 1.32
N SER A 45 -13.31 17.48 2.40
CA SER A 45 -12.95 16.49 3.42
C SER A 45 -12.90 15.05 2.86
N GLY A 46 -13.83 14.71 1.96
CA GLY A 46 -13.85 13.40 1.29
C GLY A 46 -12.68 13.20 0.34
N ILE A 47 -12.33 14.22 -0.45
CA ILE A 47 -11.21 14.18 -1.39
C ILE A 47 -9.87 14.00 -0.64
N LEU A 48 -9.70 14.68 0.50
CA LEU A 48 -8.48 14.53 1.31
C LEU A 48 -8.31 13.10 1.81
N ARG A 49 -9.37 12.48 2.36
CA ARG A 49 -9.34 11.07 2.82
C ARG A 49 -9.12 10.07 1.68
N ALA A 50 -9.69 10.34 0.50
CA ALA A 50 -9.46 9.51 -0.67
C ALA A 50 -7.99 9.57 -1.12
N ASN A 51 -7.38 10.76 -1.11
CA ASN A 51 -5.98 10.95 -1.46
C ASN A 51 -5.03 10.27 -0.45
N THR A 52 -5.31 10.37 0.86
CA THR A 52 -4.49 9.68 1.88
C THR A 52 -4.53 8.17 1.70
N THR A 53 -5.73 7.60 1.50
CA THR A 53 -5.93 6.17 1.25
C THR A 53 -5.25 5.71 -0.05
N SER A 54 -5.32 6.51 -1.11
CA SER A 54 -4.66 6.19 -2.38
C SER A 54 -3.13 6.15 -2.23
N ARG A 55 -2.56 7.06 -1.44
CA ARG A 55 -1.12 7.04 -1.14
C ARG A 55 -0.72 5.80 -0.34
N ASP A 56 -1.53 5.39 0.63
CA ASP A 56 -1.29 4.17 1.40
C ASP A 56 -1.29 2.92 0.53
N MET A 57 -2.26 2.82 -0.37
CA MET A 57 -2.32 1.70 -1.31
C MET A 57 -1.10 1.66 -2.23
N ALA A 58 -0.64 2.80 -2.72
CA ALA A 58 0.56 2.89 -3.56
C ALA A 58 1.82 2.46 -2.79
N MET A 59 1.98 2.94 -1.55
CA MET A 59 3.08 2.55 -0.67
C MET A 59 3.06 1.05 -0.37
N ALA A 60 1.91 0.51 0.04
CA ALA A 60 1.74 -0.91 0.32
C ALA A 60 2.08 -1.80 -0.89
N THR A 61 1.70 -1.35 -2.09
CA THR A 61 2.03 -2.04 -3.34
C THR A 61 3.54 -2.04 -3.60
N HIS A 62 4.21 -0.90 -3.43
CA HIS A 62 5.65 -0.81 -3.60
C HIS A 62 6.41 -1.70 -2.61
N LEU A 63 5.98 -1.74 -1.36
CA LEU A 63 6.53 -2.64 -0.33
C LEU A 63 6.43 -4.10 -0.72
N ALA A 64 5.26 -4.51 -1.23
CA ALA A 64 5.04 -5.88 -1.65
C ALA A 64 5.94 -6.27 -2.83
N TRP A 65 6.05 -5.39 -3.84
CA TRP A 65 6.92 -5.61 -5.00
C TRP A 65 8.38 -5.71 -4.60
N HIS A 66 8.85 -4.78 -3.77
CA HIS A 66 10.22 -4.78 -3.30
C HIS A 66 10.57 -6.07 -2.55
N LEU A 67 9.69 -6.54 -1.65
CA LEU A 67 9.92 -7.80 -0.95
C LEU A 67 9.93 -8.99 -1.92
N ILE A 68 9.02 -9.02 -2.89
CA ILE A 68 8.99 -10.05 -3.93
C ILE A 68 10.31 -10.07 -4.72
N GLU A 69 10.82 -8.89 -5.10
CA GLU A 69 12.08 -8.75 -5.82
C GLU A 69 13.26 -9.20 -4.97
N THR A 70 13.29 -8.88 -3.68
CA THR A 70 14.37 -9.40 -2.83
C THR A 70 14.29 -10.91 -2.67
N ILE A 71 13.11 -11.49 -2.45
CA ILE A 71 12.97 -12.95 -2.36
C ILE A 71 13.40 -13.61 -3.68
N LYS A 72 13.10 -12.99 -4.83
CA LYS A 72 13.58 -13.45 -6.14
C LYS A 72 15.10 -13.38 -6.26
N MET A 73 15.72 -12.28 -5.81
CA MET A 73 17.18 -12.14 -5.81
C MET A 73 17.84 -13.18 -4.90
N GLU A 74 17.32 -13.38 -3.69
CA GLU A 74 17.79 -14.45 -2.78
C GLU A 74 17.61 -15.84 -3.42
N ALA A 75 16.48 -16.09 -4.09
CA ALA A 75 16.20 -17.38 -4.72
C ALA A 75 17.17 -17.74 -5.86
N VAL A 76 17.76 -16.75 -6.55
CA VAL A 76 18.77 -16.98 -7.59
C VAL A 76 20.07 -17.55 -7.01
N GLU A 77 20.45 -17.09 -5.82
CA GLU A 77 21.62 -17.62 -5.11
C GLU A 77 21.28 -18.81 -4.22
N TRP A 78 19.99 -19.12 -4.05
CA TRP A 78 19.55 -20.13 -3.11
C TRP A 78 19.81 -21.54 -3.64
N THR A 79 20.69 -22.23 -2.93
CA THR A 79 21.22 -23.53 -3.31
C THR A 79 21.15 -24.43 -2.08
N ASN A 80 20.08 -25.21 -1.97
CA ASN A 80 19.98 -26.22 -0.93
C ASN A 80 20.86 -27.42 -1.32
N ASP A 81 22.04 -27.52 -0.72
CA ASP A 81 22.89 -28.71 -0.78
C ASP A 81 22.30 -29.74 0.17
N ILE A 82 21.99 -30.92 -0.36
CA ILE A 82 21.11 -31.95 0.23
C ILE A 82 21.66 -32.50 1.57
N SER A 83 22.89 -32.11 1.93
CA SER A 83 23.62 -32.54 3.11
C SER A 83 23.56 -31.55 4.29
N GLN A 84 23.13 -30.30 4.08
CA GLN A 84 23.16 -29.26 5.11
C GLN A 84 21.78 -28.62 5.28
N SER A 85 21.19 -28.84 6.45
CA SER A 85 20.05 -28.12 7.05
C SER A 85 19.35 -27.08 6.16
N TYR A 86 18.04 -27.26 5.94
CA TYR A 86 17.15 -26.32 5.24
C TYR A 86 17.20 -24.87 5.76
N ASN A 87 17.76 -24.67 6.95
CA ASN A 87 17.98 -23.37 7.55
C ASN A 87 19.36 -22.83 7.14
N GLN A 88 19.38 -22.03 6.07
CA GLN A 88 20.58 -21.34 5.62
C GLN A 88 20.57 -19.89 6.14
N PRO A 89 21.46 -19.51 7.08
CA PRO A 89 21.46 -18.18 7.68
C PRO A 89 21.82 -17.06 6.68
N LYS A 90 22.38 -17.43 5.52
CA LYS A 90 22.68 -16.51 4.41
C LYS A 90 21.42 -15.89 3.81
N PHE A 91 20.31 -16.63 3.77
CA PHE A 91 19.07 -16.18 3.11
C PHE A 91 18.06 -15.77 4.15
N LYS A 92 17.73 -14.47 4.21
CA LYS A 92 16.89 -13.94 5.29
C LYS A 92 15.45 -14.43 5.19
N TYR A 93 14.92 -14.53 3.96
CA TYR A 93 13.53 -14.92 3.73
C TYR A 93 13.37 -16.40 3.44
N LEU A 94 14.45 -17.07 3.05
CA LEU A 94 14.46 -18.51 2.74
C LEU A 94 15.06 -19.37 3.87
N ASN A 95 15.27 -18.80 5.07
CA ASN A 95 15.78 -19.54 6.24
C ASN A 95 14.72 -20.45 6.89
N GLN A 96 13.44 -20.09 6.81
CA GLN A 96 12.32 -20.81 7.43
C GLN A 96 11.45 -21.49 6.37
N ILE A 97 12.08 -22.16 5.41
CA ILE A 97 11.35 -22.94 4.42
C ILE A 97 10.68 -24.16 5.07
N PRO A 98 9.46 -24.52 4.63
CA PRO A 98 8.78 -25.69 5.13
C PRO A 98 9.36 -26.96 4.50
N ASP A 99 8.99 -28.13 5.04
CA ASP A 99 9.42 -29.43 4.51
C ASP A 99 9.22 -29.50 2.99
N PRO A 100 10.14 -30.11 2.22
CA PRO A 100 10.14 -30.09 0.75
C PRO A 100 9.05 -30.96 0.13
N ASN A 101 7.87 -31.08 0.75
CA ASN A 101 6.72 -31.78 0.22
C ASN A 101 5.84 -30.81 -0.57
N ALA A 102 5.31 -31.23 -1.71
CA ALA A 102 4.37 -30.42 -2.49
C ALA A 102 3.16 -30.05 -1.63
N GLY A 103 2.77 -28.77 -1.65
CA GLY A 103 1.70 -28.21 -0.82
C GLY A 103 2.11 -27.81 0.60
N SER A 104 3.31 -28.14 1.05
CA SER A 104 3.82 -27.72 2.36
C SER A 104 4.03 -26.21 2.40
N THR A 105 3.69 -25.57 3.53
CA THR A 105 3.65 -24.12 3.69
C THR A 105 4.41 -23.66 4.92
N SER A 106 5.12 -22.54 4.83
CA SER A 106 5.82 -21.92 5.98
C SER A 106 4.86 -21.32 7.01
N GLY A 107 3.57 -21.20 6.67
CA GLY A 107 2.68 -20.26 7.33
C GLY A 107 3.03 -18.81 7.02
N TRP A 108 2.27 -17.87 7.57
CA TRP A 108 2.60 -16.44 7.47
C TRP A 108 3.76 -16.11 8.39
N LYS A 109 4.80 -15.51 7.82
CA LYS A 109 5.99 -15.05 8.51
C LYS A 109 6.11 -13.55 8.35
N HIS A 110 6.66 -12.90 9.37
CA HIS A 110 6.95 -11.46 9.31
C HIS A 110 8.18 -11.24 8.45
N ALA A 111 8.12 -10.29 7.52
CA ALA A 111 9.27 -9.93 6.69
C ALA A 111 10.40 -9.26 7.50
N PHE A 112 10.09 -8.80 8.72
CA PHE A 112 11.00 -8.10 9.60
C PHE A 112 10.81 -8.62 11.03
N GLU A 113 11.92 -9.01 11.67
CA GLU A 113 11.94 -9.48 13.06
C GLU A 113 11.96 -8.24 13.98
N THR A 114 10.97 -8.13 14.86
CA THR A 114 10.77 -6.96 15.72
C THR A 114 11.07 -7.32 17.18
N ASP A 115 12.32 -7.18 17.60
CA ASP A 115 12.69 -7.18 19.04
C ASP A 115 12.34 -5.85 19.75
N ALA A 116 11.59 -4.96 19.10
CA ALA A 116 11.15 -3.71 19.67
C ALA A 116 9.70 -3.38 19.28
N ASP A 117 8.93 -2.93 20.28
CA ASP A 117 7.62 -2.27 20.15
C ASP A 117 7.65 -1.36 18.91
N PHE A 118 6.87 -1.72 17.90
CA PHE A 118 6.78 -1.02 16.61
C PHE A 118 7.82 0.04 16.36
N ARG A 119 8.99 -0.42 15.93
CA ARG A 119 9.79 0.45 15.08
C ARG A 119 8.93 0.69 13.87
N MET A 120 8.50 1.96 13.73
CA MET A 120 7.82 2.43 12.54
C MET A 120 8.54 1.79 11.36
N VAL A 121 7.91 0.86 10.67
CA VAL A 121 8.32 0.54 9.30
C VAL A 121 7.90 1.76 8.51
N ASN A 122 8.70 2.83 8.65
CA ASN A 122 8.93 3.76 7.59
C ASN A 122 9.58 2.93 6.50
N ILE A 123 8.71 2.32 5.69
CA ILE A 123 8.85 1.67 4.41
C ILE A 123 9.99 0.62 4.27
N LEU A 124 11.15 0.69 4.91
CA LEU A 124 12.30 -0.20 4.64
C LEU A 124 13.21 -0.51 5.85
N GLY A 125 12.80 -0.25 7.09
CA GLY A 125 13.57 -0.64 8.28
C GLY A 125 14.83 0.21 8.49
N ARG A 126 14.70 1.27 9.29
CA ARG A 126 15.78 2.25 9.52
C ARG A 126 16.93 1.73 10.38
N ASP A 127 16.77 0.59 11.07
CA ASP A 127 17.75 0.15 12.07
C ASP A 127 18.72 -0.92 11.59
N HIS A 128 18.44 -1.54 10.44
CA HIS A 128 19.43 -2.34 9.71
C HIS A 128 19.33 -1.97 8.24
N ALA A 129 20.41 -1.41 7.70
CA ALA A 129 20.53 -1.00 6.31
C ALA A 129 20.20 -2.18 5.39
N TYR A 130 18.95 -2.24 4.95
CA TYR A 130 18.50 -3.24 3.99
C TYR A 130 18.77 -2.75 2.56
N ASP A 131 18.50 -1.47 2.29
CA ASP A 131 18.87 -0.79 1.05
C ASP A 131 18.74 0.73 1.26
N GLY A 132 19.85 1.47 1.15
CA GLY A 132 19.87 2.94 1.29
C GLY A 132 19.15 3.68 0.16
N GLY A 133 18.95 3.05 -1.01
CA GLY A 133 18.30 3.67 -2.16
C GLY A 133 16.80 3.85 -1.96
N ALA A 134 16.15 2.85 -1.37
CA ALA A 134 14.71 2.88 -1.17
C ALA A 134 14.32 3.83 0.00
N LEU A 135 15.22 4.11 0.96
CA LEU A 135 15.03 5.13 2.01
C LEU A 135 14.85 6.55 1.46
N ASN A 136 15.43 6.85 0.28
CA ASN A 136 15.32 8.16 -0.37
C ASN A 136 13.99 8.35 -1.12
N GLN A 137 13.26 7.28 -1.44
CA GLN A 137 11.99 7.38 -2.15
C GLN A 137 10.82 7.80 -1.24
N PHE A 138 10.96 7.66 0.09
CA PHE A 138 9.87 7.84 1.04
C PHE A 138 10.28 8.73 2.23
N PRO A 139 10.13 10.07 2.12
CA PRO A 139 10.46 10.98 3.19
C PRO A 139 9.54 10.81 4.42
N ASP A 140 10.17 10.72 5.59
CA ASP A 140 9.64 10.30 6.90
C ASP A 140 8.76 11.35 7.62
N THR A 141 7.93 12.09 6.88
CA THR A 141 7.15 13.19 7.47
C THR A 141 5.78 12.75 8.02
N ILE A 142 5.36 11.50 7.76
CA ILE A 142 4.06 10.95 8.17
C ILE A 142 4.25 9.51 8.67
N SER A 143 4.07 9.27 9.97
CA SER A 143 4.15 7.94 10.60
C SER A 143 2.99 7.06 10.15
N ARG A 144 3.14 6.38 9.01
CA ARG A 144 2.19 5.37 8.53
C ARG A 144 2.74 3.98 8.84
N ARG A 145 1.89 3.09 9.35
CA ARG A 145 2.27 1.79 9.90
C ARG A 145 1.84 0.68 8.94
N PHE A 146 2.81 0.01 8.34
CA PHE A 146 2.57 -1.15 7.48
C PHE A 146 3.02 -2.43 8.18
N CYS A 147 2.40 -3.54 7.82
CA CYS A 147 2.72 -4.87 8.33
C CYS A 147 2.95 -5.76 7.13
N VAL A 148 4.22 -6.10 6.86
CA VAL A 148 4.57 -6.93 5.71
C VAL A 148 4.78 -8.36 6.16
N ARG A 149 3.98 -9.27 5.61
CA ARG A 149 4.09 -10.71 5.85
C ARG A 149 4.29 -11.43 4.54
N TYR A 150 5.01 -12.53 4.61
CA TYR A 150 5.19 -13.42 3.47
C TYR A 150 4.88 -14.86 3.85
N ARG A 151 4.55 -15.67 2.86
CA ARG A 151 4.31 -17.10 3.01
C ARG A 151 4.91 -17.81 1.82
N LEU A 152 5.65 -18.87 2.11
CA LEU A 152 6.25 -19.75 1.12
C LEU A 152 5.42 -21.03 1.06
N THR A 153 5.15 -21.53 -0.14
CA THR A 153 4.44 -22.79 -0.34
C THR A 153 5.10 -23.56 -1.48
N TRP A 154 5.46 -24.82 -1.24
CA TRP A 154 6.02 -25.66 -2.28
C TRP A 154 4.96 -26.00 -3.33
N ILE A 155 5.24 -25.64 -4.59
CA ILE A 155 4.43 -26.09 -5.73
C ILE A 155 5.01 -27.43 -6.23
N LEU A 156 6.33 -27.47 -6.42
CA LEU A 156 7.07 -28.68 -6.77
C LEU A 156 8.12 -28.91 -5.70
N SER A 157 8.13 -30.12 -5.15
CA SER A 157 9.08 -30.57 -4.14
C SER A 157 10.52 -30.19 -4.52
N ASN A 158 11.20 -29.45 -3.62
CA ASN A 158 12.61 -29.05 -3.73
C ASN A 158 13.00 -28.25 -5.00
N MET A 159 12.05 -27.77 -5.80
CA MET A 159 12.33 -27.06 -7.05
C MET A 159 11.63 -25.71 -7.18
N LEU A 160 10.32 -25.66 -6.92
CA LEU A 160 9.50 -24.48 -7.22
C LEU A 160 8.63 -24.12 -6.01
N MET A 161 8.72 -22.86 -5.59
CA MET A 161 7.92 -22.31 -4.50
C MET A 161 7.02 -21.18 -5.00
N ARG A 162 5.81 -21.13 -4.45
CA ARG A 162 4.94 -19.96 -4.46
C ARG A 162 5.33 -19.07 -3.29
N VAL A 163 5.47 -17.78 -3.57
CA VAL A 163 5.68 -16.73 -2.59
C VAL A 163 4.43 -15.86 -2.60
N ASP A 164 3.73 -15.82 -1.47
CA ASP A 164 2.65 -14.87 -1.23
C ASP A 164 3.17 -13.77 -0.31
N VAL A 165 3.07 -12.52 -0.73
CA VAL A 165 3.39 -11.35 0.09
C VAL A 165 2.12 -10.57 0.35
N ARG A 166 1.84 -10.27 1.62
CA ARG A 166 0.74 -9.40 2.01
C ARG A 166 1.25 -8.21 2.78
N VAL A 167 0.61 -7.07 2.57
CA VAL A 167 0.86 -5.85 3.32
C VAL A 167 -0.44 -5.42 3.98
N LEU A 168 -0.42 -5.23 5.30
CA LEU A 168 -1.56 -4.80 6.09
C LEU A 168 -1.31 -3.42 6.68
N TRP A 169 -2.36 -2.60 6.83
CA TRP A 169 -2.28 -1.32 7.51
C TRP A 169 -3.62 -0.95 8.14
N PRO A 170 -3.65 -0.24 9.28
CA PRO A 170 -4.89 0.15 9.93
C PRO A 170 -5.68 1.16 9.08
N ARG A 171 -7.00 1.06 9.14
CA ARG A 171 -7.93 2.04 8.57
C ARG A 171 -7.90 3.35 9.37
N GLU A 172 -8.18 4.47 8.70
CA GLU A 172 -8.35 5.76 9.38
C GLU A 172 -9.42 5.67 10.48
N GLY A 173 -9.06 6.08 11.70
CA GLY A 173 -9.96 6.06 12.86
C GLY A 173 -10.01 4.74 13.63
N SER A 174 -9.31 3.68 13.20
CA SER A 174 -9.15 2.48 14.01
C SER A 174 -8.12 2.68 15.13
N GLN A 175 -8.07 1.77 16.11
CA GLN A 175 -7.09 1.81 17.19
C GLN A 175 -5.70 1.43 16.68
N ALA A 176 -5.08 2.31 15.90
CA ALA A 176 -3.77 2.10 15.28
C ALA A 176 -2.64 1.77 16.28
N VAL A 177 -2.83 2.08 17.57
CA VAL A 177 -1.92 1.73 18.67
C VAL A 177 -1.88 0.22 18.93
N GLN A 178 -2.95 -0.52 18.68
CA GLN A 178 -2.97 -1.99 18.86
C GLN A 178 -2.18 -2.72 17.77
N TYR A 179 -2.01 -2.08 16.60
CA TYR A 179 -1.21 -2.57 15.48
C TYR A 179 -0.01 -1.64 15.20
N GLN A 180 0.65 -1.00 16.17
CA GLN A 180 1.17 -1.63 17.40
C GLN A 180 2.00 -2.84 16.99
N ALA A 181 2.35 -3.82 17.82
CA ALA A 181 3.31 -4.90 17.51
C ALA A 181 3.09 -5.88 16.29
N CYS A 182 2.39 -5.51 15.21
CA CYS A 182 2.05 -6.35 14.06
C CYS A 182 1.47 -7.71 14.49
N PRO A 183 0.51 -7.73 15.44
CA PRO A 183 0.11 -8.97 16.07
C PRO A 183 -0.45 -9.94 15.03
N ASP A 184 -0.20 -11.24 15.17
CA ASP A 184 -0.66 -12.26 14.21
C ASP A 184 -2.18 -12.20 13.97
N SER A 185 -2.94 -11.77 14.98
CA SER A 185 -4.39 -11.53 14.94
C SER A 185 -4.84 -10.41 14.01
N MET A 186 -3.95 -9.54 13.53
CA MET A 186 -4.28 -8.45 12.60
C MET A 186 -4.96 -8.96 11.32
N ASP A 187 -4.65 -10.19 10.90
CA ASP A 187 -5.26 -10.83 9.73
C ASP A 187 -6.75 -11.15 9.92
N ASN A 188 -7.18 -11.31 11.17
CA ASN A 188 -8.56 -11.64 11.51
C ASN A 188 -9.44 -10.39 11.68
N ASP A 189 -8.83 -9.21 11.78
CA ASP A 189 -9.53 -7.94 12.01
C ASP A 189 -9.75 -7.15 10.71
N MET A 190 -10.52 -7.75 9.80
CA MET A 190 -10.81 -7.16 8.48
C MET A 190 -11.65 -5.87 8.56
N ALA A 191 -12.29 -5.59 9.71
CA ALA A 191 -13.08 -4.37 9.89
C ALA A 191 -12.17 -3.15 10.07
N ASN A 192 -11.03 -3.33 10.74
CA ASN A 192 -10.14 -2.23 11.15
C ASN A 192 -8.87 -2.12 10.31
N VAL A 193 -8.64 -3.07 9.39
CA VAL A 193 -7.38 -3.22 8.67
C VAL A 193 -7.63 -3.34 7.16
N TYR A 194 -6.86 -2.59 6.38
CA TYR A 194 -6.72 -2.81 4.94
C TYR A 194 -5.61 -3.82 4.66
N SER A 195 -5.77 -4.60 3.59
CA SER A 195 -4.69 -5.48 3.14
C SER A 195 -4.63 -5.57 1.62
N VAL A 196 -3.41 -5.74 1.12
CA VAL A 196 -3.13 -6.08 -0.28
C VAL A 196 -2.25 -7.32 -0.30
N THR A 197 -2.53 -8.25 -1.21
CA THR A 197 -1.78 -9.50 -1.33
C THR A 197 -1.34 -9.71 -2.78
N PHE A 198 -0.07 -10.04 -2.96
CA PHE A 198 0.55 -10.36 -4.23
C PHE A 198 1.13 -11.77 -4.16
N SER A 199 1.09 -12.49 -5.27
CA SER A 199 1.65 -13.84 -5.38
C SER A 199 2.62 -13.90 -6.55
N THR A 200 3.75 -14.56 -6.36
CA THR A 200 4.71 -14.89 -7.42
C THR A 200 5.20 -16.32 -7.23
N THR A 201 5.89 -16.86 -8.22
CA THR A 201 6.67 -18.09 -8.08
C THR A 201 8.16 -17.77 -8.09
N VAL A 202 8.94 -18.54 -7.34
CA VAL A 202 10.41 -18.53 -7.35
C VAL A 202 10.91 -19.96 -7.50
N MET A 203 11.97 -20.12 -8.30
CA MET A 203 12.58 -21.42 -8.56
C MET A 203 13.93 -21.48 -7.89
N LYS A 204 14.24 -22.63 -7.30
CA LYS A 204 15.57 -22.94 -6.75
C LYS A 204 16.61 -22.94 -7.87
N ASN A 205 17.79 -22.41 -7.60
CA ASN A 205 18.91 -22.58 -8.52
C ASN A 205 19.40 -24.03 -8.50
N VAL A 206 19.26 -24.72 -9.63
CA VAL A 206 19.67 -26.12 -9.82
C VAL A 206 21.04 -26.25 -10.50
N PHE A 207 21.67 -25.14 -10.87
CA PHE A 207 22.90 -25.13 -11.68
C PHE A 207 24.20 -25.09 -10.88
N VAL A 208 24.17 -25.33 -9.59
CA VAL A 208 25.41 -25.52 -8.83
C VAL A 208 25.88 -26.95 -9.07
N SER A 209 26.70 -27.11 -10.11
CA SER A 209 27.55 -28.29 -10.25
C SER A 209 28.52 -28.31 -9.07
N GLY A 210 28.40 -29.32 -8.21
CA GLY A 210 29.46 -29.68 -7.27
C GLY A 210 30.74 -30.09 -8.01
#